data_AF-A0A0D6KI87-F1
#
_entry.id   AF-A0A0D6KI87-F1
#
_cell.length_a   1.000
_cell.length_b   1.000
_cell.length_c   1.000
_cell.angle_alpha   90.00
_cell.angle_beta   90.00
_cell.angle_gamma   90.00
#
_symmetry.space_group_name_H-M   'P 1'
#
loop_
_entity.id
_entity.type
_entity.pdbx_description
1 polymer ?
#
loop_
_entity_poly.entity_id
_entity_poly.type
_entity_poly.pdbx_seq_one_letter_code
_entity_poly.pdbx_strand_id
1 'polypeptide(L)'
;MINNINNSNTFNSSPSQVELDFLATLLEPADATYPWNPADQESEAYFNELEQQFLGDDLWQEDELNKRSQDFYSQLDNLWSTHHVDSASKSHNLKQILMASLQEAFVVVPQGWLNTIAQNAAEMFSSQQPIGEQLVRCVQDMLPSWGADDLLVLARPYAYAMRSGEPQCPKAMITKLGNREWTSLSEVEQAKVSLAISYYALNELNSFQSES
;
A
#
# COMPACT_ATOMS: atom_id res chain seq x y z
N MET A 1 -16.28 28.05 62.61
CA MET A 1 -16.34 26.90 61.68
C MET A 1 -15.25 27.10 60.64
N ILE A 2 -14.10 26.45 60.81
CA ILE A 2 -13.01 26.42 59.83
C ILE A 2 -12.68 24.94 59.63
N ASN A 3 -12.74 24.50 58.36
CA ASN A 3 -12.65 23.11 57.93
C ASN A 3 -11.28 22.51 58.19
N ASN A 4 -11.29 21.30 58.76
CA ASN A 4 -10.15 20.41 58.88
C ASN A 4 -10.03 19.62 57.56
N ILE A 5 -8.96 19.84 56.79
CA ILE A 5 -8.66 19.01 55.61
C ILE A 5 -7.40 18.22 55.93
N ASN A 6 -7.62 16.97 56.29
CA ASN A 6 -6.61 15.96 56.56
C ASN A 6 -5.80 15.70 55.30
N ASN A 7 -4.56 16.19 55.26
CA ASN A 7 -3.59 15.82 54.24
C ASN A 7 -2.76 14.64 54.76
N SER A 8 -3.30 13.43 54.64
CA SER A 8 -2.61 12.20 55.01
C SER A 8 -2.99 11.11 54.01
N ASN A 9 -2.27 11.02 52.89
CA ASN A 9 -2.18 9.80 52.07
C ASN A 9 -0.85 9.86 51.30
N THR A 10 0.25 9.89 52.04
CA THR A 10 1.57 9.53 51.51
C THR A 10 1.58 8.02 51.37
N PHE A 11 1.27 7.51 50.18
CA PHE A 11 1.40 6.10 49.84
C PHE A 11 2.88 5.72 49.79
N ASN A 12 3.47 5.40 50.94
CA ASN A 12 4.69 4.60 51.00
C ASN A 12 4.27 3.13 50.93
N SER A 13 3.88 2.68 49.73
CA SER A 13 3.74 1.25 49.47
C SER A 13 5.16 0.69 49.34
N SER A 14 5.62 -0.03 50.35
CA SER A 14 6.84 -0.84 50.24
C SER A 14 6.71 -1.75 49.03
N PRO A 15 7.70 -1.82 48.12
CA PRO A 15 7.60 -2.69 46.95
C PRO A 15 7.37 -4.13 47.41
N SER A 16 6.37 -4.77 46.82
CA SER A 16 6.06 -6.17 47.08
C SER A 16 7.25 -7.05 46.68
N GLN A 17 7.42 -8.20 47.33
CA GLN A 17 8.51 -9.14 47.03
C GLN A 17 8.57 -9.50 45.54
N VAL A 18 7.40 -9.58 44.88
CA VAL A 18 7.27 -9.85 43.45
C VAL A 18 7.84 -8.71 42.59
N GLU A 19 7.64 -7.45 42.99
CA GLU A 19 8.22 -6.29 42.29
C GLU A 19 9.73 -6.22 42.48
N LEU A 20 10.25 -6.61 43.65
CA LEU A 20 11.69 -6.69 43.91
C LEU A 20 12.35 -7.82 43.12
N ASP A 21 11.73 -9.00 43.07
CA ASP A 21 12.21 -10.13 42.26
C ASP A 21 12.16 -9.77 40.76
N PHE A 22 11.11 -9.09 40.30
CA PHE A 22 11.00 -8.61 38.92
C PHE A 22 12.08 -7.57 38.58
N LEU A 23 12.34 -6.61 39.48
CA LEU A 23 13.43 -5.65 39.31
C LEU A 23 14.80 -6.33 39.29
N ALA A 24 15.01 -7.35 40.13
CA ALA A 24 16.23 -8.14 40.12
C ALA A 24 16.43 -8.86 38.77
N THR A 25 15.37 -9.45 38.19
CA THR A 25 15.42 -10.05 36.84
C THR A 25 15.70 -9.02 35.73
N LEU A 26 15.17 -7.80 35.83
CA LEU A 26 15.43 -6.75 34.83
C LEU A 26 16.83 -6.14 34.94
N LEU A 27 17.41 -6.15 36.15
CA LEU A 27 18.76 -5.64 36.43
C LEU A 27 19.85 -6.70 36.20
N GLU A 28 19.46 -7.95 35.98
CA GLU A 28 20.35 -9.00 35.51
C GLU A 28 20.89 -8.60 34.12
N PRO A 29 22.20 -8.70 33.87
CA PRO A 29 22.79 -8.22 32.62
C PRO A 29 22.13 -8.91 31.43
N ALA A 30 21.49 -8.11 30.56
CA ALA A 30 20.72 -8.59 29.41
C ALA A 30 21.53 -9.47 28.43
N ASP A 31 22.86 -9.40 28.48
CA ASP A 31 23.77 -10.23 27.68
C ASP A 31 23.90 -11.68 28.16
N ALA A 32 23.54 -12.00 29.41
CA ALA A 32 23.67 -13.36 29.94
C ALA A 32 22.60 -14.34 29.42
N THR A 33 21.51 -13.82 28.85
CA THR A 33 20.36 -14.61 28.40
C THR A 33 20.01 -14.36 26.93
N TYR A 34 20.87 -13.63 26.19
CA TYR A 34 20.61 -13.35 24.78
C TYR A 34 21.06 -14.54 23.91
N PRO A 35 20.15 -15.21 23.17
CA PRO A 35 20.47 -16.41 22.41
C PRO A 35 21.49 -16.21 21.27
N TRP A 36 21.84 -14.96 20.97
CA TRP A 36 22.75 -14.58 19.89
C TRP A 36 23.93 -13.74 20.42
N ASN A 37 24.34 -13.93 21.67
CA ASN A 37 25.47 -13.20 22.24
C ASN A 37 26.81 -13.68 21.63
N PRO A 38 27.47 -12.91 20.76
CA PRO A 38 28.71 -13.34 20.11
C PRO A 38 29.92 -13.37 21.07
N ALA A 39 29.78 -12.83 22.29
CA ALA A 39 30.81 -12.89 23.33
C ALA A 39 30.65 -14.12 24.25
N ASP A 40 29.60 -14.92 24.06
CA ASP A 40 29.39 -16.18 24.78
C ASP A 40 30.19 -17.31 24.11
N GLN A 41 30.88 -18.10 24.93
CA GLN A 41 31.75 -19.17 24.47
C GLN A 41 30.96 -20.33 23.81
N GLU A 42 29.68 -20.49 24.17
CA GLU A 42 28.80 -21.50 23.55
C GLU A 42 28.23 -21.05 22.19
N SER A 43 28.21 -19.75 21.92
CA SER A 43 27.69 -19.22 20.64
C SER A 43 28.60 -19.58 19.47
N GLU A 44 29.93 -19.54 19.66
CA GLU A 44 30.87 -19.96 18.62
C GLU A 44 30.68 -21.44 18.23
N ALA A 45 30.38 -22.32 19.19
CA ALA A 45 30.08 -23.72 18.91
C ALA A 45 28.76 -23.88 18.13
N TYR A 46 27.71 -23.15 18.51
CA TYR A 46 26.43 -23.15 17.81
C TYR A 46 26.55 -22.68 16.35
N PHE A 47 27.27 -21.57 16.11
CA PHE A 47 27.48 -21.08 14.74
C PHE A 47 28.34 -22.04 13.90
N ASN A 48 29.36 -22.67 14.49
CA ASN A 48 30.15 -23.69 13.80
C ASN A 48 29.32 -24.91 13.40
N GLU A 49 28.38 -25.37 14.23
CA GLU A 49 27.46 -26.46 13.85
C GLU A 49 26.56 -26.07 12.68
N LEU A 50 26.05 -24.84 12.66
CA LEU A 50 25.26 -24.31 11.53
C LEU A 50 26.08 -24.18 10.25
N GLU A 51 27.32 -23.70 10.35
CA GLU A 51 28.22 -23.60 9.19
C GLU A 51 28.56 -24.98 8.62
N GLN A 52 28.73 -26.00 9.48
CA GLN A 52 28.94 -27.38 9.03
C GLN A 52 27.73 -27.95 8.27
N GLN A 53 26.51 -27.51 8.56
CA GLN A 53 25.32 -27.89 7.78
C GLN A 53 25.33 -27.27 6.37
N PHE A 54 25.95 -26.10 6.20
CA PHE A 54 26.07 -25.39 4.93
C PHE A 54 27.29 -25.82 4.09
N LEU A 55 28.30 -26.42 4.71
CA LEU A 55 29.50 -26.98 4.07
C LEU A 55 29.26 -28.34 3.39
N GLY A 56 27.99 -28.73 3.17
CA GLY A 56 27.66 -29.88 2.34
C GLY A 56 28.20 -29.67 0.92
N ASP A 57 29.26 -30.40 0.57
CA ASP A 57 30.03 -30.30 -0.68
C ASP A 57 29.15 -30.32 -1.94
N ASP A 58 27.96 -30.93 -1.91
CA ASP A 58 27.07 -31.07 -3.06
C ASP A 58 26.39 -29.76 -3.51
N LEU A 59 26.18 -28.78 -2.62
CA LEU A 59 25.49 -27.51 -2.95
C LEU A 59 26.42 -26.46 -3.57
N TRP A 60 27.73 -26.61 -3.41
CA TRP A 60 28.74 -25.64 -3.83
C TRP A 60 29.64 -26.15 -4.96
N GLN A 61 29.33 -27.33 -5.53
CA GLN A 61 30.00 -27.78 -6.75
C GLN A 61 29.79 -26.73 -7.85
N GLU A 62 30.88 -26.20 -8.39
CA GLU A 62 30.87 -25.13 -9.40
C GLU A 62 29.96 -25.49 -10.59
N ASP A 63 29.84 -26.77 -10.93
CA ASP A 63 28.98 -27.26 -12.02
C ASP A 63 27.48 -27.15 -11.71
N GLU A 64 27.03 -27.39 -10.47
CA GLU A 64 25.63 -27.23 -10.05
C GLU A 64 25.29 -25.74 -9.94
N LEU A 65 26.18 -24.96 -9.33
CA LEU A 65 26.00 -23.53 -9.15
C LEU A 65 25.91 -22.81 -10.50
N ASN A 66 26.78 -23.17 -11.46
CA ASN A 66 26.72 -22.59 -12.80
C ASN A 66 25.43 -22.96 -13.52
N LYS A 67 24.97 -24.22 -13.46
CA LYS A 67 23.69 -24.62 -14.06
C LYS A 67 22.51 -23.90 -13.43
N ARG A 68 22.45 -23.86 -12.10
CA ARG A 68 21.38 -23.22 -11.35
C ARG A 68 21.34 -21.71 -11.58
N SER A 69 22.50 -21.07 -11.71
CA SER A 69 22.60 -19.67 -12.07
C SER A 69 22.10 -19.41 -13.51
N GLN A 70 22.48 -20.25 -14.47
CA GLN A 70 22.01 -20.14 -15.85
C GLN A 70 20.51 -20.36 -15.97
N ASP A 71 19.97 -21.36 -15.26
CA ASP A 71 18.53 -21.60 -15.19
C ASP A 71 17.81 -20.39 -14.58
N PHE A 72 18.34 -19.81 -13.51
CA PHE A 72 17.81 -18.59 -12.90
C PHE A 72 17.81 -17.40 -13.86
N TYR A 73 18.93 -17.11 -14.53
CA TYR A 73 19.03 -16.00 -15.49
C TYR A 73 18.12 -16.22 -16.70
N SER A 74 18.02 -17.45 -17.22
CA SER A 74 17.10 -17.76 -18.32
C SER A 74 15.63 -17.61 -17.92
N GLN A 75 15.27 -17.93 -16.67
CA GLN A 75 13.93 -17.67 -16.14
C GLN A 75 13.66 -16.17 -16.03
N LEU A 76 14.63 -15.37 -15.55
CA LEU A 76 14.50 -13.91 -15.53
C LEU A 76 14.31 -13.35 -16.95
N ASP A 77 15.14 -13.75 -17.92
CA ASP A 77 15.02 -13.29 -19.30
C ASP A 77 13.66 -13.62 -19.93
N ASN A 78 13.10 -14.79 -19.63
CA ASN A 78 11.76 -15.17 -20.06
C ASN A 78 10.66 -14.30 -19.43
N LEU A 79 10.76 -14.03 -18.13
CA LEU A 79 9.79 -13.16 -17.43
C LEU A 79 9.84 -11.72 -17.96
N TRP A 80 11.05 -11.18 -18.18
CA TRP A 80 11.24 -9.84 -18.74
C TRP A 80 10.78 -9.74 -20.20
N SER A 81 11.02 -10.76 -21.02
CA SER A 81 10.60 -10.77 -22.43
C SER A 81 9.08 -10.85 -22.58
N THR A 82 8.40 -11.58 -21.71
CA THR A 82 6.93 -11.75 -21.73
C THR A 82 6.20 -10.44 -21.43
N HIS A 83 6.82 -9.55 -20.64
CA HIS A 83 6.19 -8.29 -20.23
C HIS A 83 6.24 -7.18 -21.29
N HIS A 84 6.98 -7.37 -22.40
CA HIS A 84 7.28 -6.31 -23.36
C HIS A 84 6.47 -6.35 -24.67
N VAL A 85 5.73 -7.44 -24.96
CA VAL A 85 5.16 -7.66 -26.31
C VAL A 85 3.65 -7.41 -26.44
N ASP A 86 2.86 -7.49 -25.36
CA ASP A 86 1.38 -7.46 -25.47
C ASP A 86 0.67 -6.23 -24.88
N SER A 87 1.41 -5.23 -24.38
CA SER A 87 0.81 -4.09 -23.66
C SER A 87 -0.15 -3.27 -24.52
N ALA A 88 0.12 -3.09 -25.81
CA ALA A 88 -0.70 -2.25 -26.70
C ALA A 88 -2.06 -2.88 -27.02
N SER A 89 -2.12 -4.18 -27.29
CA SER A 89 -3.37 -4.87 -27.62
C SER A 89 -4.22 -5.15 -26.38
N LYS A 90 -3.58 -5.47 -25.24
CA LYS A 90 -4.27 -5.61 -23.94
C LYS A 90 -4.81 -4.26 -23.46
N SER A 91 -4.02 -3.17 -23.56
CA SER A 91 -4.45 -1.82 -23.19
C SER A 91 -5.68 -1.37 -23.99
N HIS A 92 -5.74 -1.67 -25.29
CA HIS A 92 -6.91 -1.30 -26.11
C HIS A 92 -8.18 -2.04 -25.70
N ASN A 93 -8.09 -3.34 -25.39
CA ASN A 93 -9.24 -4.13 -24.92
C ASN A 93 -9.69 -3.68 -23.52
N LEU A 94 -8.74 -3.46 -22.60
CA LEU A 94 -9.02 -2.97 -21.25
C LEU A 94 -9.68 -1.58 -21.27
N LYS A 95 -9.22 -0.67 -22.15
CA LYS A 95 -9.84 0.65 -22.33
C LYS A 95 -11.31 0.53 -22.75
N GLN A 96 -11.63 -0.36 -23.69
CA GLN A 96 -13.01 -0.53 -24.17
C GLN A 96 -13.93 -1.10 -23.07
N ILE A 97 -13.46 -2.10 -22.33
CA ILE A 97 -14.21 -2.70 -21.22
C ILE A 97 -14.44 -1.67 -20.10
N LEU A 98 -13.40 -0.93 -19.74
CA LEU A 98 -13.46 0.09 -18.71
C LEU A 98 -14.35 1.28 -19.11
N MET A 99 -14.35 1.66 -20.38
CA MET A 99 -15.25 2.72 -20.87
C MET A 99 -16.72 2.28 -20.76
N ALA A 100 -17.02 1.02 -21.07
CA ALA A 100 -18.36 0.47 -20.90
C ALA A 100 -18.81 0.45 -19.43
N SER A 101 -17.94 0.00 -18.51
CA SER A 101 -18.26 -0.06 -17.08
C SER A 101 -18.42 1.33 -16.46
N LEU A 102 -17.61 2.30 -16.87
CA LEU A 102 -17.74 3.70 -16.44
C LEU A 102 -19.03 4.36 -16.96
N GLN A 103 -19.41 4.10 -18.21
CA GLN A 103 -20.65 4.62 -18.78
C GLN A 103 -21.88 4.09 -18.06
N GLU A 104 -21.87 2.82 -17.67
CA GLU A 104 -22.95 2.21 -16.89
C GLU A 104 -23.00 2.77 -15.45
N ALA A 105 -21.84 2.95 -14.82
CA ALA A 105 -21.76 3.40 -13.43
C ALA A 105 -21.96 4.91 -13.23
N PHE A 106 -21.64 5.75 -14.23
CA PHE A 106 -21.55 7.22 -14.08
C PHE A 106 -22.32 8.00 -15.19
N VAL A 107 -23.60 7.69 -15.37
CA VAL A 107 -24.48 8.31 -16.41
C VAL A 107 -24.58 9.83 -16.31
N VAL A 108 -24.38 10.42 -15.13
CA VAL A 108 -24.53 11.86 -14.86
C VAL A 108 -23.34 12.69 -15.38
N VAL A 109 -22.21 12.06 -15.70
CA VAL A 109 -20.95 12.73 -16.03
C VAL A 109 -20.79 12.87 -17.55
N PRO A 110 -20.25 13.99 -18.06
CA PRO A 110 -19.99 14.14 -19.49
C PRO A 110 -19.09 13.03 -20.04
N GLN A 111 -19.49 12.49 -21.20
CA GLN A 111 -18.76 11.40 -21.86
C GLN A 111 -17.30 11.78 -22.19
N GLY A 112 -17.03 13.04 -22.49
CA GLY A 112 -15.66 13.53 -22.69
C GLY A 112 -14.78 13.37 -21.45
N TRP A 113 -15.35 13.55 -20.26
CA TRP A 113 -14.62 13.33 -19.00
C TRP A 113 -14.38 11.84 -18.78
N LEU A 114 -15.40 11.00 -18.92
CA LEU A 114 -15.22 9.55 -18.73
C LEU A 114 -14.17 8.96 -19.69
N ASN A 115 -14.13 9.42 -20.95
CA ASN A 115 -13.20 8.91 -21.95
C ASN A 115 -11.75 9.29 -21.63
N THR A 116 -11.49 10.53 -21.21
CA THR A 116 -10.14 10.97 -20.84
C THR A 116 -9.67 10.33 -19.53
N ILE A 117 -10.54 10.14 -18.51
CA ILE A 117 -10.17 9.36 -17.30
C ILE A 117 -9.87 7.91 -17.68
N ALA A 118 -10.68 7.27 -18.53
CA ALA A 118 -10.46 5.89 -18.96
C ALA A 118 -9.11 5.74 -19.70
N GLN A 119 -8.80 6.70 -20.57
CA GLN A 119 -7.54 6.73 -21.29
C GLN A 119 -6.35 6.91 -20.33
N ASN A 120 -6.39 7.94 -19.48
CA ASN A 120 -5.30 8.22 -18.57
C ASN A 120 -5.10 7.08 -17.56
N ALA A 121 -6.19 6.48 -17.05
CA ALA A 121 -6.10 5.33 -16.16
C ALA A 121 -5.46 4.11 -16.84
N ALA A 122 -5.83 3.80 -18.10
CA ALA A 122 -5.24 2.69 -18.84
C ALA A 122 -3.75 2.90 -19.16
N GLU A 123 -3.34 4.14 -19.43
CA GLU A 123 -1.93 4.50 -19.65
C GLU A 123 -1.14 4.45 -18.34
N MET A 124 -1.71 4.95 -17.25
CA MET A 124 -1.07 5.00 -15.92
C MET A 124 -1.05 3.67 -15.18
N PHE A 125 -1.90 2.72 -15.56
CA PHE A 125 -1.92 1.39 -14.96
C PHE A 125 -0.60 0.63 -15.12
N SER A 126 0.18 0.95 -16.15
CA SER A 126 1.53 0.38 -16.33
C SER A 126 2.60 1.08 -15.50
N SER A 127 2.25 2.17 -14.79
CA SER A 127 3.19 2.95 -13.97
C SER A 127 3.24 2.45 -12.53
N GLN A 128 4.44 2.34 -11.96
CA GLN A 128 4.65 1.97 -10.55
C GLN A 128 4.46 3.16 -9.56
N GLN A 129 3.73 4.21 -9.98
CA GLN A 129 3.51 5.39 -9.13
C GLN A 129 2.54 5.08 -7.98
N PRO A 130 2.62 5.79 -6.84
CA PRO A 130 1.64 5.63 -5.78
C PRO A 130 0.24 6.04 -6.25
N ILE A 131 -0.80 5.38 -5.73
CA ILE A 131 -2.20 5.59 -6.14
C ILE A 131 -2.63 7.06 -6.09
N GLY A 132 -2.13 7.84 -5.11
CA GLY A 132 -2.43 9.27 -5.00
C GLY A 132 -1.92 10.08 -6.19
N GLU A 133 -0.71 9.79 -6.69
CA GLU A 133 -0.15 10.45 -7.87
C GLU A 133 -0.84 9.99 -9.16
N GLN A 134 -1.21 8.71 -9.25
CA GLN A 134 -1.97 8.19 -10.38
C GLN A 134 -3.33 8.89 -10.51
N LEU A 135 -4.03 9.07 -9.39
CA LEU A 135 -5.34 9.75 -9.37
C LEU A 135 -5.25 11.21 -9.81
N VAL A 136 -4.26 11.96 -9.30
CA VAL A 136 -4.09 13.37 -9.65
C VAL A 136 -3.82 13.52 -11.13
N ARG A 137 -2.94 12.69 -11.68
CA ARG A 137 -2.55 12.77 -13.09
C ARG A 137 -3.66 12.33 -14.03
N CYS A 138 -4.52 11.38 -13.63
CA CYS A 138 -5.74 11.05 -14.38
C CYS A 138 -6.70 12.24 -14.55
N VAL A 139 -6.76 13.12 -13.54
CA VAL A 139 -7.74 14.22 -13.47
C VAL A 139 -7.15 15.57 -13.92
N GLN A 140 -5.83 15.73 -13.86
CA GLN A 140 -5.15 17.00 -14.10
C GLN A 140 -5.44 17.61 -15.49
N ASP A 141 -5.61 16.77 -16.51
CA ASP A 141 -5.95 17.22 -17.87
C ASP A 141 -7.36 17.84 -17.97
N MET A 142 -8.26 17.51 -17.04
CA MET A 142 -9.63 18.06 -16.99
C MET A 142 -9.75 19.30 -16.12
N LEU A 143 -8.82 19.47 -15.19
CA LEU A 143 -8.84 20.53 -14.18
C LEU A 143 -7.54 21.35 -14.23
N PRO A 144 -7.27 22.07 -15.33
CA PRO A 144 -6.03 22.82 -15.49
C PRO A 144 -5.89 24.01 -14.51
N SER A 145 -6.99 24.45 -13.89
CA SER A 145 -7.00 25.49 -12.86
C SER A 145 -6.53 25.00 -11.49
N TRP A 146 -6.46 23.69 -11.27
CA TRP A 146 -6.14 23.10 -9.98
C TRP A 146 -4.65 22.71 -9.90
N GLY A 147 -4.00 23.10 -8.80
CA GLY A 147 -2.64 22.68 -8.50
C GLY A 147 -2.57 21.19 -8.18
N ALA A 148 -1.45 20.54 -8.51
CA ALA A 148 -1.23 19.14 -8.18
C ALA A 148 -1.30 18.88 -6.66
N ASP A 149 -0.80 19.82 -5.84
CA ASP A 149 -0.84 19.73 -4.38
C ASP A 149 -2.27 19.74 -3.84
N ASP A 150 -3.14 20.58 -4.40
CA ASP A 150 -4.56 20.67 -4.00
C ASP A 150 -5.32 19.40 -4.36
N LEU A 151 -5.07 18.86 -5.56
CA LEU A 151 -5.64 17.59 -5.99
C LEU A 151 -5.12 16.42 -5.14
N LEU A 152 -3.85 16.42 -4.72
CA LEU A 152 -3.30 15.43 -3.79
C LEU A 152 -4.01 15.47 -2.44
N VAL A 153 -4.32 16.66 -1.93
CA VAL A 153 -5.11 16.80 -0.69
C VAL A 153 -6.50 16.18 -0.84
N LEU A 154 -7.16 16.41 -1.98
CA LEU A 154 -8.45 15.81 -2.32
C LEU A 154 -8.35 14.29 -2.54
N ALA A 155 -7.19 13.78 -2.97
CA ALA A 155 -6.93 12.37 -3.20
C ALA A 155 -6.66 11.56 -1.93
N ARG A 156 -6.28 12.22 -0.82
CA ARG A 156 -5.92 11.54 0.45
C ARG A 156 -6.93 10.50 0.94
N PRO A 157 -8.27 10.72 0.88
CA PRO A 157 -9.24 9.73 1.32
C PRO A 157 -9.15 8.41 0.54
N TYR A 158 -8.73 8.47 -0.72
CA TYR A 158 -8.56 7.30 -1.59
C TYR A 158 -7.16 6.71 -1.49
N ALA A 159 -6.14 7.57 -1.33
CA ALA A 159 -4.74 7.13 -1.27
C ALA A 159 -4.33 6.49 0.07
N TYR A 160 -4.98 6.88 1.18
CA TYR A 160 -4.63 6.40 2.52
C TYR A 160 -5.84 5.79 3.25
N ALA A 161 -6.49 4.81 2.61
CA ALA A 161 -7.67 4.13 3.14
C ALA A 161 -7.47 3.47 4.53
N MET A 162 -6.23 3.15 4.93
CA MET A 162 -5.94 2.57 6.25
C MET A 162 -6.12 3.54 7.43
N ARG A 163 -6.22 4.85 7.18
CA ARG A 163 -6.32 5.88 8.24
C ARG A 163 -7.76 6.34 8.50
N SER A 164 -8.64 6.25 7.50
CA SER A 164 -10.07 6.51 7.63
C SER A 164 -10.80 5.19 7.50
N GLY A 165 -11.36 4.65 8.58
CA GLY A 165 -12.01 3.34 8.62
C GLY A 165 -13.28 3.18 7.77
N GLU A 166 -13.48 4.00 6.74
CA GLU A 166 -14.63 3.95 5.85
C GLU A 166 -14.15 3.77 4.39
N PRO A 167 -14.43 2.62 3.75
CA PRO A 167 -14.09 2.42 2.35
C PRO A 167 -14.86 3.45 1.51
N GLN A 168 -14.12 4.35 0.86
CA GLN A 168 -14.71 5.38 0.01
C GLN A 168 -15.31 4.70 -1.23
N CYS A 169 -16.61 4.39 -1.17
CA CYS A 169 -17.32 3.77 -2.29
C CYS A 169 -17.64 4.85 -3.34
N PRO A 170 -17.01 4.82 -4.53
CA PRO A 170 -17.18 5.88 -5.54
C PRO A 170 -18.64 6.05 -5.96
N LYS A 171 -19.36 4.93 -6.07
CA LYS A 171 -20.80 4.90 -6.38
C LYS A 171 -21.65 5.60 -5.33
N ALA A 172 -21.32 5.48 -4.04
CA ALA A 172 -22.04 6.16 -2.97
C ALA A 172 -21.86 7.68 -3.02
N MET A 173 -20.73 8.18 -3.55
CA MET A 173 -20.51 9.62 -3.74
C MET A 173 -21.44 10.19 -4.83
N ILE A 174 -21.66 9.45 -5.92
CA ILE A 174 -22.62 9.82 -6.98
C ILE A 174 -24.05 9.83 -6.40
N THR A 175 -24.41 8.82 -5.61
CA THR A 175 -25.74 8.75 -4.99
C THR A 175 -26.00 9.94 -4.07
N LYS A 176 -24.97 10.43 -3.36
CA LYS A 176 -25.05 11.64 -2.52
C LYS A 176 -25.21 12.93 -3.35
N LEU A 177 -24.75 12.93 -4.59
CA LEU A 177 -24.91 14.05 -5.53
C LEU A 177 -26.36 14.19 -6.04
N GLY A 178 -27.15 13.11 -5.96
CA GLY A 178 -28.54 13.07 -6.41
C GLY A 178 -28.70 13.30 -7.91
N ASN A 179 -29.89 13.72 -8.35
CA ASN A 179 -30.19 14.04 -9.75
C ASN A 179 -29.69 15.43 -10.18
N ARG A 180 -28.63 15.97 -9.54
CA ARG A 180 -28.09 17.28 -9.93
C ARG A 180 -27.35 17.16 -11.24
N GLU A 181 -27.63 18.07 -12.17
CA GLU A 181 -26.89 18.14 -13.43
C GLU A 181 -25.44 18.50 -13.16
N TRP A 182 -24.51 17.84 -13.87
CA TRP A 182 -23.07 18.05 -13.76
C TRP A 182 -22.64 19.53 -13.82
N THR A 183 -23.34 20.31 -14.63
CA THR A 183 -23.13 21.75 -14.85
C THR A 183 -23.49 22.63 -13.65
N SER A 184 -24.28 22.12 -12.70
CA SER A 184 -24.67 22.82 -11.48
C SER A 184 -23.71 22.61 -10.29
N LEU A 185 -22.73 21.73 -10.46
CA LEU A 185 -21.75 21.40 -9.43
C LEU A 185 -20.66 22.46 -9.34
N SER A 186 -20.17 22.70 -8.13
CA SER A 186 -18.97 23.52 -7.94
C SER A 186 -17.73 22.82 -8.49
N GLU A 187 -16.70 23.59 -8.85
CA GLU A 187 -15.42 23.05 -9.35
C GLU A 187 -14.79 22.05 -8.36
N VAL A 188 -14.95 22.29 -7.05
CA VAL A 188 -14.46 21.39 -5.98
C VAL A 188 -15.22 20.06 -6.00
N GLU A 189 -16.53 20.09 -6.23
CA GLU A 189 -17.35 18.88 -6.32
C GLU A 189 -17.04 18.11 -7.61
N GLN A 190 -16.89 18.80 -8.74
CA GLN A 190 -16.45 18.18 -9.99
C GLN A 190 -15.09 17.49 -9.80
N ALA A 191 -14.14 18.15 -9.12
CA ALA A 191 -12.82 17.58 -8.81
C ALA A 191 -12.92 16.31 -7.96
N LYS A 192 -13.74 16.32 -6.90
CA LYS A 192 -13.96 15.16 -6.05
C LYS A 192 -14.59 13.99 -6.80
N VAL A 193 -15.59 14.27 -7.64
CA VAL A 193 -16.27 13.24 -8.44
C VAL A 193 -15.33 12.67 -9.49
N SER A 194 -14.54 13.48 -10.21
CA SER A 194 -13.54 12.97 -11.16
C SER A 194 -12.47 12.11 -10.49
N LEU A 195 -12.08 12.45 -9.26
CA LEU A 195 -11.10 11.69 -8.51
C LEU A 195 -11.69 10.35 -8.01
N ALA A 196 -12.96 10.34 -7.60
CA ALA A 196 -13.69 9.12 -7.27
C ALA A 196 -13.85 8.18 -8.49
N ILE A 197 -14.15 8.74 -9.67
CA ILE A 197 -14.23 7.98 -10.94
C ILE A 197 -12.87 7.40 -11.29
N SER A 198 -11.80 8.19 -11.17
CA SER A 198 -10.44 7.72 -11.42
C SER A 198 -10.04 6.58 -10.50
N TYR A 199 -10.43 6.65 -9.22
CA TYR A 199 -10.22 5.57 -8.27
C TYR A 199 -11.01 4.31 -8.62
N TYR A 200 -12.28 4.47 -9.02
CA TYR A 200 -13.10 3.36 -9.51
C TYR A 200 -12.45 2.67 -10.72
N ALA A 201 -12.00 3.46 -11.70
CA ALA A 201 -11.36 2.98 -12.91
C ALA A 201 -10.08 2.17 -12.60
N LEU A 202 -9.20 2.69 -11.73
CA LEU A 202 -7.98 1.99 -11.35
C LEU A 202 -8.27 0.70 -10.56
N ASN A 203 -9.31 0.69 -9.73
CA ASN A 203 -9.70 -0.51 -8.99
C ASN A 203 -10.29 -1.59 -9.92
N GLU A 204 -11.08 -1.20 -10.91
CA GLU A 204 -11.58 -2.11 -11.95
C GLU A 204 -10.43 -2.73 -12.77
N LEU A 205 -9.42 -1.93 -13.13
CA LEU A 205 -8.23 -2.44 -13.82
C LEU A 205 -7.46 -3.47 -12.97
N ASN A 206 -7.32 -3.22 -11.67
CA ASN A 206 -6.72 -4.18 -10.75
C ASN A 206 -7.54 -5.48 -10.62
N SER A 207 -8.87 -5.41 -10.63
CA SER A 207 -9.70 -6.62 -10.63
C SER A 207 -9.54 -7.43 -11.92
N PHE A 208 -9.45 -6.79 -13.09
CA PHE A 208 -9.22 -7.50 -14.35
C PHE A 208 -7.85 -8.20 -14.41
N GLN A 209 -6.83 -7.63 -13.76
CA GLN A 209 -5.52 -8.29 -13.60
C GLN A 209 -5.57 -9.48 -12.64
N SER A 210 -6.37 -9.40 -11.58
CA SER A 210 -6.44 -10.47 -10.56
C SER A 210 -7.21 -11.72 -11.06
N GLU A 211 -8.03 -11.55 -12.09
CA GLU A 211 -8.87 -12.61 -12.69
C GLU A 211 -8.23 -13.26 -13.93
N SER A 212 -7.10 -12.71 -14.42
CA SER A 212 -6.31 -13.24 -15.55
C SER A 212 -5.09 -14.03 -15.09
#